data_AF-A0A968W5P9-F1
#
_entry.id   AF-A0A968W5P9-F1
#
_cell.length_a   1.000
_cell.length_b   1.000
_cell.length_c   1.000
_cell.angle_alpha   90.00
_cell.angle_beta   90.00
_cell.angle_gamma   90.00
#
_symmetry.space_group_name_H-M   'P 1'
#
loop_
_entity.id
_entity.type
_entity.pdbx_description
1 polymer ?
#
loop_
_entity_poly.entity_id
_entity_poly.type
_entity_poly.pdbx_seq_one_letter_code
_entity_poly.pdbx_strand_id
1 'polypeptide(L)'
;MDKKRLQKYLELIKKLLSCSTDEEINQILLENKNLLDVGFLQTVVTELEKALNEGDESRANRLRYLANVRDKALNSSSSVPKPSATVNVEHNLESLSEEEIQVYLQFLAEVLQITNESGGDTQVVYPLFAANIDKLDANLAEILRLWATSIFEKAEVEEAKYIAIAICEFSNLIQQFPLGNTANNIELAIIGYEVILTIFTKDASPAIWAMTQNNLGAAYWQRIKGDKADNIEKGINRFQNALKVYTRNDFPQDWAMTQNNLGI
;
A
#
# COMPACT_ATOMS: atom_id res chain seq x y z
N MET A 1 -6.92 -14.55 18.26
CA MET A 1 -6.64 -15.66 17.32
C MET A 1 -6.55 -16.98 18.07
N ASP A 2 -7.19 -18.04 17.61
CA ASP A 2 -7.10 -19.40 18.20
C ASP A 2 -5.67 -19.95 18.00
N LYS A 3 -4.95 -20.24 19.10
CA LYS A 3 -3.58 -20.79 19.08
C LYS A 3 -3.47 -22.03 18.20
N LYS A 4 -4.51 -22.86 18.14
CA LYS A 4 -4.54 -24.07 17.32
C LYS A 4 -4.63 -23.76 15.83
N ARG A 5 -5.32 -22.68 15.45
CA ARG A 5 -5.46 -22.24 14.05
C ARG A 5 -4.18 -21.57 13.55
N LEU A 6 -3.55 -20.73 14.37
CA LEU A 6 -2.23 -20.15 14.08
C LEU A 6 -1.17 -21.23 13.81
N GLN A 7 -1.12 -22.27 14.65
CA GLN A 7 -0.18 -23.37 14.45
C GLN A 7 -0.37 -24.04 13.07
N LYS A 8 -1.62 -24.26 12.65
CA LYS A 8 -1.91 -24.81 11.32
C LYS A 8 -1.46 -23.88 10.18
N TYR A 9 -1.61 -22.56 10.34
CA TYR A 9 -1.11 -21.60 9.35
C TYR A 9 0.41 -21.66 9.24
N LEU A 10 1.12 -21.66 10.37
CA LEU A 10 2.58 -21.74 10.39
C LEU A 10 3.11 -23.05 9.79
N GLU A 11 2.44 -24.18 10.08
CA GLU A 11 2.78 -25.47 9.47
C GLU A 11 2.56 -25.47 7.96
N LEU A 12 1.45 -24.89 7.50
CA LEU A 12 1.16 -24.76 6.07
C LEU A 12 2.19 -23.85 5.38
N ILE A 13 2.50 -22.69 5.95
CA ILE A 13 3.51 -21.77 5.41
C ILE A 13 4.87 -22.47 5.34
N LYS A 14 5.30 -23.15 6.41
CA LYS A 14 6.57 -23.89 6.42
C LYS A 14 6.61 -24.96 5.33
N LYS A 15 5.51 -25.70 5.11
CA LYS A 15 5.40 -26.69 4.03
C LYS A 15 5.57 -26.01 2.66
N LEU A 16 4.83 -24.93 2.41
CA LEU A 16 4.88 -24.18 1.15
C LEU A 16 6.26 -23.56 0.89
N LEU A 17 6.94 -23.07 1.93
CA LEU A 17 8.31 -22.56 1.84
C LEU A 17 9.35 -23.63 1.50
N SER A 18 9.02 -24.91 1.63
CA SER A 18 9.92 -26.02 1.27
C SER A 18 9.72 -26.56 -0.16
N CYS A 19 8.60 -26.22 -0.81
CA CYS A 19 8.21 -26.75 -2.13
C CYS A 19 9.06 -26.24 -3.28
N SER A 20 9.61 -27.11 -4.11
CA SER A 20 10.53 -26.67 -5.16
C SER A 20 9.86 -26.20 -6.46
N THR A 21 8.56 -26.50 -6.63
CA THR A 21 7.81 -26.22 -7.87
C THR A 21 6.46 -25.55 -7.61
N ASP A 22 5.98 -24.81 -8.62
CA ASP A 22 4.65 -24.16 -8.58
C ASP A 22 3.50 -25.17 -8.54
N GLU A 23 3.67 -26.33 -9.16
CA GLU A 23 2.69 -27.42 -9.17
C GLU A 23 2.46 -27.98 -7.76
N GLU A 24 3.55 -28.21 -7.01
CA GLU A 24 3.48 -28.62 -5.60
C GLU A 24 2.78 -27.57 -4.73
N ILE A 25 3.14 -26.30 -4.91
CA ILE A 25 2.55 -25.17 -4.18
C ILE A 25 1.04 -25.11 -4.44
N ASN A 26 0.64 -25.14 -5.71
CA ASN A 26 -0.77 -25.07 -6.09
C ASN A 26 -1.57 -26.26 -5.55
N GLN A 27 -1.03 -27.48 -5.63
CA GLN A 27 -1.68 -28.65 -5.08
C GLN A 27 -1.90 -28.53 -3.56
N ILE A 28 -0.87 -28.12 -2.81
CA ILE A 28 -0.98 -27.95 -1.35
C ILE A 28 -1.99 -26.85 -1.00
N LEU A 29 -2.02 -25.74 -1.74
CA LEU A 29 -3.01 -24.68 -1.52
C LEU A 29 -4.44 -25.18 -1.78
N LEU A 30 -4.65 -25.95 -2.85
CA LEU A 30 -5.96 -26.56 -3.17
C LEU A 30 -6.43 -27.55 -2.08
N GLU A 31 -5.53 -28.35 -1.54
CA GLU A 31 -5.81 -29.30 -0.45
C GLU A 31 -6.14 -28.60 0.89
N ASN A 32 -5.69 -27.35 1.06
CA ASN A 32 -5.81 -26.59 2.31
C ASN A 32 -6.68 -25.33 2.15
N LYS A 33 -7.62 -25.31 1.18
CA LYS A 33 -8.51 -24.16 0.91
C LYS A 33 -9.19 -23.60 2.16
N ASN A 34 -9.57 -24.45 3.11
CA ASN A 34 -10.21 -24.07 4.38
C ASN A 34 -9.31 -23.25 5.32
N LEU A 35 -8.00 -23.26 5.09
CA LEU A 35 -7.02 -22.46 5.82
C LEU A 35 -6.66 -21.18 5.06
N LEU A 36 -7.01 -21.01 3.79
CA LEU A 36 -6.65 -19.83 2.98
C LEU A 36 -7.57 -18.63 3.26
N ASP A 37 -7.86 -18.34 4.52
CA ASP A 37 -8.67 -17.19 4.96
C ASP A 37 -7.78 -15.96 5.31
N VAL A 38 -8.40 -14.90 5.81
CA VAL A 38 -7.71 -13.67 6.24
C VAL A 38 -6.66 -13.95 7.33
N GLY A 39 -6.88 -14.95 8.19
CA GLY A 39 -5.93 -15.34 9.23
C GLY A 39 -4.64 -15.93 8.66
N PHE A 40 -4.72 -16.68 7.57
CA PHE A 40 -3.53 -17.14 6.85
C PHE A 40 -2.75 -15.98 6.25
N LEU A 41 -3.42 -15.03 5.59
CA LEU A 41 -2.76 -13.84 5.05
C LEU A 41 -2.06 -13.03 6.14
N GLN A 42 -2.72 -12.81 7.29
CA GLN A 42 -2.08 -12.13 8.43
C GLN A 42 -0.82 -12.88 8.88
N THR A 43 -0.86 -14.22 8.93
CA THR A 43 0.30 -15.02 9.31
C THR A 43 1.43 -14.90 8.27
N VAL A 44 1.10 -14.89 6.97
CA VAL A 44 2.08 -14.66 5.89
C VAL A 44 2.72 -13.27 6.01
N VAL A 45 1.93 -12.23 6.26
CA VAL A 45 2.40 -10.86 6.47
C VAL A 45 3.35 -10.79 7.67
N THR A 46 2.98 -11.38 8.81
CA THR A 46 3.83 -11.41 10.01
C THR A 46 5.16 -12.13 9.74
N GLU A 47 5.14 -13.28 9.06
CA GLU A 47 6.37 -14.00 8.70
C GLU A 47 7.23 -13.24 7.69
N LEU A 48 6.60 -12.44 6.82
CA LEU A 48 7.25 -11.60 5.83
C LEU A 48 7.95 -10.41 6.50
N GLU A 49 7.28 -9.70 7.40
CA GLU A 49 7.89 -8.64 8.21
C GLU A 49 9.10 -9.19 8.98
N LYS A 50 8.98 -10.38 9.57
CA LYS A 50 10.10 -11.05 10.24
C LYS A 50 11.26 -11.36 9.29
N ALA A 51 10.98 -11.86 8.08
CA ALA A 51 12.01 -12.14 7.07
C ALA A 51 12.75 -10.87 6.64
N LEU A 52 12.03 -9.78 6.41
CA LEU A 52 12.61 -8.49 6.06
C LEU A 52 13.50 -7.95 7.19
N ASN A 53 13.06 -8.06 8.45
CA ASN A 53 13.84 -7.65 9.62
C ASN A 53 15.11 -8.50 9.82
N GLU A 54 15.10 -9.75 9.38
CA GLU A 54 16.26 -10.66 9.42
C GLU A 54 17.20 -10.49 8.20
N GLY A 55 16.82 -9.68 7.21
CA GLY A 55 17.55 -9.53 5.94
C GLY A 55 17.47 -10.77 5.02
N ASP A 56 16.52 -11.67 5.28
CA ASP A 56 16.32 -12.90 4.51
C ASP A 56 15.43 -12.64 3.29
N GLU A 57 16.01 -11.95 2.29
CA GLU A 57 15.33 -11.59 1.04
C GLU A 57 14.80 -12.81 0.28
N SER A 58 15.48 -13.96 0.38
CA SER A 58 15.03 -15.19 -0.28
C SER A 58 13.71 -15.69 0.32
N ARG A 59 13.61 -15.69 1.66
CA ARG A 59 12.37 -16.03 2.35
C ARG A 59 11.28 -14.99 2.13
N ALA A 60 11.63 -13.71 2.16
CA ALA A 60 10.70 -12.62 1.93
C ALA A 60 10.05 -12.70 0.54
N ASN A 61 10.85 -12.86 -0.52
CA ASN A 61 10.35 -13.00 -1.88
C ASN A 61 9.40 -14.21 -2.04
N ARG A 62 9.71 -15.30 -1.33
CA ARG A 62 8.87 -16.50 -1.36
C ARG A 62 7.56 -16.31 -0.62
N LEU A 63 7.54 -15.60 0.50
CA LEU A 63 6.31 -15.26 1.22
C LEU A 63 5.41 -14.31 0.41
N ARG A 64 6.00 -13.32 -0.29
CA ARG A 64 5.27 -12.46 -1.25
C ARG A 64 4.62 -13.29 -2.36
N TYR A 65 5.36 -14.24 -2.91
CA TYR A 65 4.85 -15.15 -3.92
C TYR A 65 3.65 -15.97 -3.41
N LEU A 66 3.76 -16.56 -2.22
CA LEU A 66 2.70 -17.36 -1.59
C LEU A 66 1.41 -16.56 -1.36
N ALA A 67 1.51 -15.30 -0.95
CA ALA A 67 0.35 -14.42 -0.84
C ALA A 67 -0.36 -14.22 -2.18
N ASN A 68 0.40 -14.00 -3.27
CA ASN A 68 -0.16 -13.77 -4.60
C ASN A 68 -0.79 -15.03 -5.24
N VAL A 69 -0.25 -16.22 -4.98
CA VAL A 69 -0.80 -17.47 -5.58
C VAL A 69 -2.01 -18.02 -4.82
N ARG A 70 -2.23 -17.61 -3.57
CA ARG A 70 -3.43 -17.96 -2.81
C ARG A 70 -4.70 -17.57 -3.57
N ASP A 71 -4.76 -16.39 -4.15
CA ASP A 71 -5.97 -15.92 -4.83
C ASP A 71 -6.26 -16.70 -6.10
N LYS A 72 -5.22 -17.17 -6.81
CA LYS A 72 -5.40 -18.15 -7.90
C LYS A 72 -6.00 -19.47 -7.40
N ALA A 73 -5.56 -19.96 -6.23
CA ALA A 73 -6.09 -21.17 -5.64
C ALA A 73 -7.57 -21.01 -5.20
N LEU A 74 -7.96 -19.83 -4.70
CA LEU A 74 -9.34 -19.49 -4.37
C LEU A 74 -10.23 -19.30 -5.61
N ASN A 75 -9.69 -18.68 -6.66
CA ASN A 75 -10.42 -18.33 -7.90
C ASN A 75 -10.36 -19.42 -8.99
N SER A 76 -9.66 -20.53 -8.77
CA SER A 76 -9.64 -21.70 -9.69
C SER A 76 -11.01 -22.38 -9.91
N SER A 77 -12.08 -21.87 -9.28
CA SER A 77 -13.49 -22.23 -9.54
C SER A 77 -14.30 -21.15 -10.29
N SER A 78 -13.72 -19.99 -10.62
CA SER A 78 -14.37 -18.92 -11.39
C SER A 78 -13.59 -18.61 -12.67
N SER A 79 -14.19 -18.94 -13.81
CA SER A 79 -13.74 -18.48 -15.12
C SER A 79 -13.98 -16.97 -15.25
N VAL A 80 -12.93 -16.16 -15.19
CA VAL A 80 -12.96 -14.74 -15.62
C VAL A 80 -11.68 -14.47 -16.45
N PRO A 81 -11.75 -13.71 -17.56
CA PRO A 81 -10.73 -13.73 -18.60
C PRO A 81 -9.46 -12.94 -18.24
N LYS A 82 -8.31 -13.43 -18.75
CA LYS A 82 -7.04 -12.68 -18.81
C LYS A 82 -7.20 -11.38 -19.61
N PRO A 83 -6.71 -10.24 -19.13
CA PRO A 83 -6.41 -9.10 -19.99
C PRO A 83 -5.12 -9.41 -20.76
N SER A 84 -5.23 -9.39 -22.09
CA SER A 84 -4.14 -9.40 -23.05
C SER A 84 -3.34 -8.09 -23.04
N ALA A 85 -2.12 -8.18 -23.56
CA ALA A 85 -1.08 -7.17 -23.54
C ALA A 85 -1.41 -5.81 -24.19
N THR A 86 -0.65 -4.81 -23.72
CA THR A 86 -0.34 -3.49 -24.31
C THR A 86 -1.49 -2.53 -24.59
N VAL A 87 -1.71 -1.55 -23.69
CA VAL A 87 -2.41 -0.29 -24.03
C VAL A 87 -1.75 0.88 -23.28
N ASN A 88 -1.44 1.93 -24.04
CA ASN A 88 -1.00 3.23 -23.55
C ASN A 88 -2.04 3.82 -22.59
N VAL A 89 -1.60 4.27 -21.42
CA VAL A 89 -2.50 4.62 -20.33
C VAL A 89 -2.86 6.10 -20.39
N GLU A 90 -3.99 6.40 -21.04
CA GLU A 90 -4.94 7.39 -20.54
C GLU A 90 -6.02 6.59 -19.79
N HIS A 91 -5.91 6.46 -18.46
CA HIS A 91 -6.92 5.79 -17.64
C HIS A 91 -8.06 6.76 -17.35
N ASN A 92 -9.14 6.67 -18.12
CA ASN A 92 -10.42 7.26 -17.75
C ASN A 92 -11.26 6.18 -17.02
N LEU A 93 -11.87 6.55 -15.89
CA LEU A 93 -12.84 5.70 -15.16
C LEU A 93 -14.10 5.35 -15.99
N GLU A 94 -14.22 5.89 -17.20
CA GLU A 94 -15.30 5.67 -18.17
C GLU A 94 -15.49 4.19 -18.56
N SER A 95 -14.49 3.33 -18.32
CA SER A 95 -14.61 1.89 -18.57
C SER A 95 -15.25 1.10 -17.42
N LEU A 96 -15.40 1.69 -16.23
CA LEU A 96 -15.99 1.02 -15.07
C LEU A 96 -17.50 1.23 -15.02
N SER A 97 -18.23 0.19 -14.62
CA SER A 97 -19.66 0.32 -14.31
C SER A 97 -19.88 1.09 -12.99
N GLU A 98 -21.09 1.60 -12.78
CA GLU A 98 -21.44 2.24 -11.51
C GLU A 98 -21.26 1.29 -10.33
N GLU A 99 -21.60 0.01 -10.49
CA GLU A 99 -21.41 -1.01 -9.47
C GLU A 99 -19.93 -1.24 -9.14
N GLU A 100 -19.05 -1.27 -10.15
CA GLU A 100 -17.61 -1.41 -9.94
C GLU A 100 -17.04 -0.21 -9.18
N ILE A 101 -17.45 1.02 -9.54
CA ILE A 101 -17.06 2.24 -8.83
C ILE A 101 -17.53 2.18 -7.36
N GLN A 102 -18.75 1.70 -7.09
CA GLN A 102 -19.24 1.56 -5.72
C GLN A 102 -18.43 0.54 -4.91
N VAL A 103 -17.96 -0.55 -5.53
CA VAL A 103 -17.07 -1.52 -4.87
C VAL A 103 -15.77 -0.86 -4.42
N TYR A 104 -15.15 -0.04 -5.27
CA TYR A 104 -13.95 0.72 -4.91
C TYR A 104 -14.21 1.75 -3.81
N LEU A 105 -15.31 2.50 -3.90
CA LEU A 105 -15.67 3.50 -2.89
C LEU A 105 -15.93 2.87 -1.53
N GLN A 106 -16.61 1.73 -1.50
CA GLN A 106 -16.86 0.99 -0.26
C GLN A 106 -15.55 0.51 0.38
N PHE A 107 -14.65 -0.05 -0.44
CA PHE A 107 -13.32 -0.44 0.03
C PHE A 107 -12.50 0.75 0.53
N LEU A 108 -12.50 1.86 -0.20
CA LEU A 108 -11.80 3.08 0.19
C LEU A 108 -12.31 3.63 1.53
N ALA A 109 -13.62 3.70 1.71
CA ALA A 109 -14.23 4.16 2.96
C ALA A 109 -13.86 3.24 4.14
N GLU A 110 -13.98 1.92 3.95
CA GLU A 110 -13.63 0.92 4.96
C GLU A 110 -12.15 1.02 5.35
N VAL A 111 -11.25 1.12 4.37
CA VAL A 111 -9.82 1.10 4.65
C VAL A 111 -9.32 2.39 5.30
N LEU A 112 -9.86 3.56 4.92
CA LEU A 112 -9.52 4.82 5.58
C LEU A 112 -10.05 4.85 7.01
N GLN A 113 -11.27 4.34 7.25
CA GLN A 113 -11.84 4.24 8.58
C GLN A 113 -10.99 3.32 9.48
N ILE A 114 -10.72 2.10 9.03
CA ILE A 114 -9.96 1.11 9.82
C ILE A 114 -8.53 1.58 10.07
N THR A 115 -7.90 2.22 9.08
CA THR A 115 -6.57 2.81 9.26
C THR A 115 -6.58 3.82 10.40
N ASN A 116 -7.52 4.76 10.39
CA ASN A 116 -7.61 5.80 11.40
C ASN A 116 -8.02 5.25 12.79
N GLU A 117 -8.98 4.32 12.86
CA GLU A 117 -9.42 3.71 14.12
C GLU A 117 -8.32 2.86 14.79
N SER A 118 -7.44 2.26 13.99
CA SER A 118 -6.30 1.48 14.48
C SER A 118 -5.04 2.32 14.73
N GLY A 119 -5.03 3.60 14.37
CA GLY A 119 -3.83 4.45 14.40
C GLY A 119 -2.73 3.93 13.46
N GLY A 120 -3.12 3.31 12.35
CA GLY A 120 -2.22 2.72 11.38
C GLY A 120 -1.52 1.43 11.83
N ASP A 121 -2.14 0.62 12.71
CA ASP A 121 -1.58 -0.67 13.11
C ASP A 121 -1.49 -1.64 11.92
N THR A 122 -0.27 -2.03 11.55
CA THR A 122 -0.02 -2.95 10.42
C THR A 122 -0.69 -4.31 10.63
N GLN A 123 -0.87 -4.76 11.87
CA GLN A 123 -1.54 -6.04 12.18
C GLN A 123 -3.04 -6.00 11.89
N VAL A 124 -3.61 -4.80 11.76
CA VAL A 124 -5.02 -4.57 11.44
C VAL A 124 -5.18 -4.23 9.95
N VAL A 125 -4.37 -3.31 9.44
CA VAL A 125 -4.54 -2.77 8.08
C VAL A 125 -3.99 -3.69 7.00
N TYR A 126 -2.84 -4.35 7.22
CA TYR A 126 -2.24 -5.21 6.18
C TYR A 126 -3.11 -6.43 5.80
N PRO A 127 -3.84 -7.10 6.71
CA PRO A 127 -4.86 -8.08 6.34
C PRO A 127 -5.91 -7.55 5.37
N LEU A 128 -6.38 -6.33 5.60
CA LEU A 128 -7.42 -5.71 4.80
C LEU A 128 -6.92 -5.41 3.39
N PHE A 129 -5.69 -4.88 3.27
CA PHE A 129 -5.01 -4.74 1.98
C PHE A 129 -4.82 -6.10 1.30
N ALA A 130 -4.32 -7.10 2.02
CA ALA A 130 -4.06 -8.43 1.47
C ALA A 130 -5.34 -9.13 1.01
N ALA A 131 -6.47 -8.90 1.69
CA ALA A 131 -7.76 -9.45 1.31
C ALA A 131 -8.40 -8.75 0.10
N ASN A 132 -7.95 -7.53 -0.23
CA ASN A 132 -8.47 -6.71 -1.33
C ASN A 132 -7.37 -6.31 -2.32
N ILE A 133 -6.39 -7.19 -2.50
CA ILE A 133 -5.19 -6.91 -3.29
C ILE A 133 -5.52 -6.65 -4.76
N ASP A 134 -6.63 -7.21 -5.24
CA ASP A 134 -7.23 -6.99 -6.55
C ASP A 134 -7.65 -5.54 -6.78
N LYS A 135 -8.00 -4.82 -5.70
CA LYS A 135 -8.42 -3.41 -5.74
C LYS A 135 -7.25 -2.44 -5.59
N LEU A 136 -6.06 -2.91 -5.24
CA LEU A 136 -4.86 -2.06 -5.09
C LEU A 136 -4.24 -1.78 -6.47
N ASP A 137 -4.98 -1.03 -7.29
CA ASP A 137 -4.67 -0.77 -8.68
C ASP A 137 -4.74 0.73 -9.05
N ALA A 138 -4.61 1.01 -10.36
CA ALA A 138 -4.66 2.38 -10.86
C ALA A 138 -6.07 3.00 -10.76
N ASN A 139 -7.13 2.19 -10.76
CA ASN A 139 -8.50 2.67 -10.62
C ASN A 139 -8.74 3.18 -9.21
N LEU A 140 -8.31 2.43 -8.18
CA LEU A 140 -8.38 2.91 -6.81
C LEU A 140 -7.60 4.21 -6.61
N ALA A 141 -6.44 4.34 -7.26
CA ALA A 141 -5.63 5.55 -7.19
C ALA A 141 -6.39 6.77 -7.73
N GLU A 142 -7.05 6.64 -8.89
CA GLU A 142 -7.83 7.74 -9.45
C GLU A 142 -9.13 8.00 -8.67
N ILE A 143 -9.79 6.95 -8.17
CA ILE A 143 -10.97 7.08 -7.31
C ILE A 143 -10.62 7.81 -6.01
N LEU A 144 -9.50 7.46 -5.36
CA LEU A 144 -8.99 8.17 -4.19
C LEU A 144 -8.79 9.65 -4.50
N ARG A 145 -8.17 9.98 -5.64
CA ARG A 145 -7.95 11.37 -6.07
C ARG A 145 -9.27 12.12 -6.19
N LEU A 146 -10.19 11.63 -7.02
CA LEU A 146 -11.45 12.32 -7.32
C LEU A 146 -12.35 12.42 -6.10
N TRP A 147 -12.43 11.34 -5.31
CA TRP A 147 -13.18 11.31 -4.07
C TRP A 147 -12.62 12.34 -3.07
N ALA A 148 -11.31 12.33 -2.82
CA ALA A 148 -10.70 13.25 -1.86
C ALA A 148 -10.86 14.71 -2.29
N THR A 149 -10.65 15.04 -3.57
CA THR A 149 -10.85 16.40 -4.09
C THR A 149 -12.29 16.86 -3.90
N SER A 150 -13.27 16.04 -4.29
CA SER A 150 -14.71 16.35 -4.13
C SER A 150 -15.12 16.54 -2.66
N ILE A 151 -14.54 15.75 -1.75
CA ILE A 151 -14.80 15.86 -0.31
C ILE A 151 -14.17 17.14 0.24
N PHE A 152 -12.90 17.41 -0.06
CA PHE A 152 -12.19 18.59 0.44
C PHE A 152 -12.79 19.92 -0.04
N GLU A 153 -13.41 19.95 -1.21
CA GLU A 153 -14.14 21.13 -1.70
C GLU A 153 -15.40 21.45 -0.90
N LYS A 154 -16.01 20.44 -0.25
CA LYS A 154 -17.33 20.53 0.39
C LYS A 154 -17.27 20.48 1.91
N ALA A 155 -16.23 19.85 2.47
CA ALA A 155 -16.10 19.62 3.89
C ALA A 155 -15.69 20.88 4.65
N GLU A 156 -16.11 20.96 5.91
CA GLU A 156 -15.59 21.97 6.83
C GLU A 156 -14.10 21.73 7.11
N VAL A 157 -13.37 22.77 7.50
CA VAL A 157 -11.90 22.73 7.65
C VAL A 157 -11.41 21.58 8.55
N GLU A 158 -12.06 21.36 9.69
CA GLU A 158 -11.65 20.31 10.62
C GLU A 158 -11.98 18.90 10.13
N GLU A 159 -13.09 18.74 9.40
CA GLU A 159 -13.45 17.48 8.75
C GLU A 159 -12.46 17.15 7.62
N ALA A 160 -12.11 18.13 6.79
CA ALA A 160 -11.11 17.97 5.74
C ALA A 160 -9.74 17.56 6.31
N LYS A 161 -9.31 18.16 7.43
CA LYS A 161 -8.08 17.76 8.13
C LYS A 161 -8.14 16.33 8.65
N TYR A 162 -9.26 15.93 9.27
CA TYR A 162 -9.43 14.57 9.78
C TYR A 162 -9.31 13.53 8.66
N ILE A 163 -10.00 13.76 7.54
CA ILE A 163 -9.93 12.88 6.36
C ILE A 163 -8.52 12.87 5.78
N ALA A 164 -7.84 14.02 5.72
CA ALA A 164 -6.47 14.12 5.24
C ALA A 164 -5.47 13.35 6.12
N ILE A 165 -5.67 13.27 7.45
CA ILE A 165 -4.85 12.44 8.33
C ILE A 165 -5.03 10.95 8.00
N ALA A 166 -6.28 10.50 7.84
CA ALA A 166 -6.57 9.11 7.48
C ALA A 166 -5.93 8.72 6.12
N ILE A 167 -6.00 9.61 5.12
CA ILE A 167 -5.33 9.41 3.83
C ILE A 167 -3.81 9.39 4.00
N CYS A 168 -3.24 10.23 4.86
CA CYS A 168 -1.80 10.23 5.13
C CYS A 168 -1.33 8.90 5.73
N GLU A 169 -2.05 8.37 6.72
CA GLU A 169 -1.73 7.08 7.34
C GLU A 169 -1.87 5.93 6.34
N PHE A 170 -2.96 5.92 5.57
CA PHE A 170 -3.13 4.95 4.48
C PHE A 170 -1.97 4.99 3.48
N SER A 171 -1.54 6.20 3.09
CA SER A 171 -0.43 6.40 2.14
C SER A 171 0.90 5.87 2.69
N ASN A 172 1.19 6.13 3.96
CA ASN A 172 2.37 5.61 4.64
C ASN A 172 2.38 4.07 4.67
N LEU A 173 1.22 3.46 4.93
CA LEU A 173 1.06 2.01 5.03
C LEU A 173 1.11 1.34 3.65
N ILE A 174 0.40 1.86 2.66
CA ILE A 174 0.37 1.25 1.33
C ILE A 174 1.73 1.35 0.65
N GLN A 175 2.50 2.43 0.89
CA GLN A 175 3.88 2.55 0.41
C GLN A 175 4.77 1.42 0.92
N GLN A 176 4.60 1.00 2.18
CA GLN A 176 5.39 -0.05 2.82
C GLN A 176 4.79 -1.44 2.67
N PHE A 177 3.56 -1.54 2.15
CA PHE A 177 2.84 -2.80 2.05
C PHE A 177 3.58 -3.76 1.10
N PRO A 178 4.04 -4.93 1.61
CA PRO A 178 5.01 -5.73 0.88
C PRO A 178 4.36 -6.70 -0.12
N LEU A 179 3.03 -6.79 -0.14
CA LEU A 179 2.27 -7.68 -1.02
C LEU A 179 1.62 -6.93 -2.17
N GLY A 180 1.22 -7.67 -3.21
CA GLY A 180 0.50 -7.13 -4.35
C GLY A 180 1.42 -6.48 -5.37
N ASN A 181 0.86 -5.59 -6.18
CA ASN A 181 1.62 -4.88 -7.20
C ASN A 181 2.30 -3.66 -6.58
N THR A 182 3.59 -3.78 -6.26
CA THR A 182 4.39 -2.69 -5.68
C THR A 182 4.32 -1.41 -6.50
N ALA A 183 4.27 -1.47 -7.84
CA ALA A 183 4.16 -0.27 -8.65
C ALA A 183 2.84 0.46 -8.40
N ASN A 184 1.72 -0.26 -8.25
CA ASN A 184 0.43 0.36 -7.92
C ASN A 184 0.37 0.87 -6.48
N ASN A 185 0.95 0.13 -5.52
CA ASN A 185 1.05 0.57 -4.13
C ASN A 185 1.78 1.91 -4.01
N ILE A 186 2.88 2.08 -4.75
CA ILE A 186 3.62 3.35 -4.78
C ILE A 186 2.82 4.46 -5.46
N GLU A 187 2.11 4.20 -6.57
CA GLU A 187 1.22 5.22 -7.16
C GLU A 187 0.12 5.63 -6.17
N LEU A 188 -0.53 4.69 -5.47
CA LEU A 188 -1.55 4.97 -4.45
C LEU A 188 -1.02 5.89 -3.35
N ALA A 189 0.19 5.61 -2.84
CA ALA A 189 0.84 6.47 -1.84
C ALA A 189 1.13 7.87 -2.39
N ILE A 190 1.66 7.97 -3.62
CA ILE A 190 1.95 9.25 -4.28
C ILE A 190 0.67 10.08 -4.38
N ILE A 191 -0.43 9.49 -4.86
CA ILE A 191 -1.73 10.18 -4.97
C ILE A 191 -2.20 10.67 -3.62
N GLY A 192 -2.18 9.79 -2.61
CA GLY A 192 -2.62 10.13 -1.26
C GLY A 192 -1.81 11.29 -0.67
N TYR A 193 -0.49 11.29 -0.82
CA TYR A 193 0.35 12.42 -0.40
C TYR A 193 0.05 13.70 -1.20
N GLU A 194 -0.18 13.60 -2.51
CA GLU A 194 -0.49 14.76 -3.34
C GLU A 194 -1.81 15.43 -2.96
N VAL A 195 -2.87 14.65 -2.68
CA VAL A 195 -4.16 15.23 -2.29
C VAL A 195 -4.13 15.85 -0.91
N ILE A 196 -3.44 15.26 0.08
CA ILE A 196 -3.41 15.85 1.43
C ILE A 196 -2.60 17.14 1.49
N LEU A 197 -1.67 17.36 0.55
CA LEU A 197 -0.89 18.60 0.44
C LEU A 197 -1.75 19.81 0.01
N THR A 198 -3.00 19.61 -0.45
CA THR A 198 -3.95 20.70 -0.65
C THR A 198 -4.58 21.19 0.65
N ILE A 199 -4.56 20.35 1.70
CA ILE A 199 -5.09 20.66 3.04
C ILE A 199 -3.95 21.09 3.97
N PHE A 200 -2.91 20.27 4.09
CA PHE A 200 -1.75 20.54 4.92
C PHE A 200 -0.71 21.32 4.14
N THR A 201 -0.82 22.64 4.18
CA THR A 201 0.13 23.55 3.53
C THR A 201 1.29 23.91 4.45
N LYS A 202 2.38 24.40 3.86
CA LYS A 202 3.56 24.86 4.63
C LYS A 202 3.21 25.89 5.70
N ASP A 203 2.30 26.82 5.41
CA ASP A 203 1.98 27.92 6.31
C ASP A 203 0.96 27.50 7.39
N ALA A 204 -0.01 26.65 7.04
CA ALA A 204 -1.05 26.23 7.97
C ALA A 204 -0.62 25.04 8.86
N SER A 205 0.25 24.17 8.36
CA SER A 205 0.64 22.92 9.05
C SER A 205 2.08 22.52 8.67
N PRO A 206 3.09 23.34 9.02
CA PRO A 206 4.46 23.19 8.53
C PRO A 206 5.06 21.81 8.78
N ALA A 207 4.89 21.26 9.98
CA ALA A 207 5.45 19.96 10.34
C ALA A 207 4.83 18.80 9.55
N ILE A 208 3.49 18.77 9.42
CA ILE A 208 2.79 17.74 8.63
C ILE A 208 3.14 17.89 7.15
N TRP A 209 3.13 19.11 6.62
CA TRP A 209 3.55 19.38 5.24
C TRP A 209 4.97 18.87 4.97
N ALA A 210 5.91 19.12 5.87
CA ALA A 210 7.30 18.66 5.71
C ALA A 210 7.43 17.14 5.76
N MET A 211 6.69 16.48 6.67
CA MET A 211 6.60 15.02 6.75
C MET A 211 6.10 14.45 5.43
N THR A 212 4.99 14.98 4.92
CA THR A 212 4.40 14.53 3.65
C THR A 212 5.34 14.77 2.47
N GLN A 213 6.06 15.89 2.42
CA GLN A 213 7.08 16.12 1.39
C GLN A 213 8.22 15.09 1.48
N ASN A 214 8.71 14.76 2.68
CA ASN A 214 9.73 13.72 2.83
C ASN A 214 9.22 12.36 2.35
N ASN A 215 8.01 11.96 2.75
CA ASN A 215 7.46 10.65 2.37
C ASN A 215 7.16 10.56 0.87
N LEU A 216 6.63 11.64 0.28
CA LEU A 216 6.42 11.76 -1.17
C LEU A 216 7.75 11.70 -1.92
N GLY A 217 8.82 12.28 -1.37
CA GLY A 217 10.18 12.15 -1.93
C GLY A 217 10.65 10.70 -1.98
N ALA A 218 10.46 9.96 -0.89
CA ALA A 218 10.78 8.54 -0.83
C ALA A 218 9.92 7.70 -1.78
N ALA A 219 8.64 8.03 -1.93
CA ALA A 219 7.74 7.36 -2.86
C ALA A 219 8.18 7.58 -4.32
N TYR A 220 8.58 8.80 -4.68
CA TYR A 220 9.15 9.08 -6.01
C TYR A 220 10.46 8.34 -6.25
N TRP A 221 11.33 8.22 -5.25
CA TRP A 221 12.56 7.42 -5.33
C TRP A 221 12.27 5.93 -5.59
N GLN A 222 11.25 5.38 -4.93
CA GLN A 222 10.83 3.98 -5.06
C GLN A 222 9.96 3.72 -6.30
N ARG A 223 9.56 4.76 -7.03
CA ARG A 223 8.57 4.68 -8.10
C ARG A 223 9.09 3.89 -9.30
N ILE A 224 8.35 2.85 -9.66
CA ILE A 224 8.66 1.94 -10.77
C ILE A 224 8.16 2.48 -12.12
N LYS A 225 7.06 3.25 -12.12
CA LYS A 225 6.46 3.81 -13.35
C LYS A 225 7.08 5.15 -13.72
N GLY A 226 7.11 5.44 -15.03
CA GLY A 226 7.65 6.70 -15.57
C GLY A 226 9.16 6.65 -15.79
N ASP A 227 9.73 7.77 -16.23
CA ASP A 227 11.17 7.90 -16.41
C ASP A 227 11.90 7.96 -15.05
N LYS A 228 13.00 7.23 -14.93
CA LYS A 228 13.75 7.11 -13.68
C LYS A 228 14.43 8.43 -13.29
N ALA A 229 14.98 9.18 -14.24
CA ALA A 229 15.62 10.45 -13.95
C ALA A 229 14.59 11.48 -13.47
N ASP A 230 13.44 11.57 -14.15
CA ASP A 230 12.34 12.44 -13.74
C ASP A 230 11.83 12.12 -12.33
N ASN A 231 11.71 10.83 -12.00
CA ASN A 231 11.29 10.38 -10.67
C ASN A 231 12.31 10.79 -9.59
N ILE A 232 13.61 10.65 -9.86
CA ILE A 232 14.67 11.07 -8.95
C ILE A 232 14.64 12.59 -8.75
N GLU A 233 14.50 13.37 -9.83
CA GLU A 233 14.42 14.83 -9.75
C GLU A 233 13.21 15.30 -8.93
N LYS A 234 12.05 14.66 -9.13
CA LYS A 234 10.86 14.89 -8.29
C LYS A 234 11.17 14.55 -6.84
N GLY A 235 11.76 13.39 -6.56
CA GLY A 235 12.15 12.98 -5.21
C GLY A 235 13.03 14.00 -4.50
N ILE A 236 14.10 14.45 -5.17
CA ILE A 236 15.03 15.48 -4.67
C ILE A 236 14.28 16.78 -4.36
N ASN A 237 13.40 17.23 -5.26
CA ASN A 237 12.62 18.45 -5.02
C ASN A 237 11.73 18.33 -3.77
N ARG A 238 11.11 17.17 -3.55
CA ARG A 238 10.27 16.92 -2.38
C ARG A 238 11.08 16.90 -1.09
N PHE A 239 12.22 16.22 -1.04
CA PHE A 239 13.10 16.26 0.14
C PHE A 239 13.62 17.68 0.42
N GLN A 240 14.01 18.42 -0.60
CA GLN A 240 14.41 19.83 -0.45
C GLN A 240 13.28 20.71 0.08
N ASN A 241 12.02 20.43 -0.28
CA ASN A 241 10.86 21.10 0.30
C ASN A 241 10.71 20.78 1.79
N ALA A 242 10.82 19.52 2.19
CA ALA A 242 10.77 19.12 3.60
C ALA A 242 11.84 19.86 4.44
N LEU A 243 13.06 20.00 3.93
CA LEU A 243 14.18 20.71 4.57
C LEU A 243 13.96 22.23 4.73
N LYS A 244 12.94 22.82 4.10
CA LYS A 244 12.55 24.22 4.35
C LYS A 244 11.88 24.39 5.72
N VAL A 245 11.45 23.30 6.35
CA VAL A 245 10.82 23.28 7.68
C VAL A 245 11.65 22.43 8.63
N TYR A 246 12.07 21.23 8.21
CA TYR A 246 12.96 20.39 8.98
C TYR A 246 14.36 20.97 8.98
N THR A 247 14.63 21.90 9.90
CA THR A 247 15.96 22.47 10.12
C THR A 247 16.71 21.65 11.17
N ARG A 248 18.04 21.73 11.13
CA ARG A 248 18.89 21.08 12.14
C ARG A 248 18.60 21.54 13.58
N ASN A 249 18.09 22.76 13.77
CA ASN A 249 17.84 23.32 15.09
C ASN A 249 16.44 22.93 15.62
N ASP A 250 15.42 23.00 14.76
CA ASP A 250 14.03 22.83 15.18
C ASP A 250 13.58 21.37 15.10
N PHE A 251 14.12 20.60 14.14
CA PHE A 251 13.80 19.20 13.88
C PHE A 251 15.06 18.38 13.54
N PRO A 252 16.02 18.25 14.48
CA PRO A 252 17.32 17.63 14.20
C PRO A 252 17.23 16.19 13.67
N GLN A 253 16.26 15.41 14.15
CA GLN A 253 16.05 14.02 13.72
C GLN A 253 15.47 13.95 12.31
N ASP A 254 14.39 14.69 12.04
CA ASP A 254 13.75 14.72 10.72
C ASP A 254 14.66 15.34 9.66
N TRP A 255 15.44 16.36 10.03
CA TRP A 255 16.48 16.93 9.17
C TRP A 255 17.52 15.88 8.80
N ALA A 256 18.06 15.14 9.78
CA ALA A 256 19.07 14.12 9.52
C ALA A 256 18.53 12.98 8.64
N MET A 257 17.31 12.52 8.90
CA MET A 257 16.63 11.51 8.08
C MET A 257 16.43 12.01 6.64
N THR A 258 15.94 13.25 6.46
CA THR A 258 15.71 13.82 5.14
C THR A 258 17.02 14.02 4.36
N GLN A 259 18.09 14.44 5.04
CA GLN A 259 19.43 14.54 4.46
C GLN A 259 19.98 13.16 4.04
N ASN A 260 19.76 12.13 4.85
CA ASN A 260 20.13 10.76 4.49
C ASN A 260 19.38 10.31 3.23
N ASN A 261 18.09 10.60 3.13
CA ASN A 261 17.29 10.27 1.94
C ASN A 261 17.75 10.99 0.67
N LEU A 262 18.33 12.19 0.78
CA LEU A 262 18.96 12.90 -0.35
C LEU A 262 20.31 12.31 -0.77
N GLY A 263 20.97 11.57 0.11
CA GLY A 263 22.29 11.00 -0.13
C GLY A 263 22.29 9.57 -0.71
N ILE A 264 21.12 8.93 -0.76
CA ILE A 264 20.89 7.59 -1.37
C ILE A 264 20.71 7.74 -2.88
#